data_AF-A0A3C1LPL8-F1
#
_entry.id   AF-A0A3C1LPL8-F1
#
_cell.length_a   1.000
_cell.length_b   1.000
_cell.length_c   1.000
_cell.angle_alpha   90.00
_cell.angle_beta   90.00
_cell.angle_gamma   90.00
#
_symmetry.space_group_name_H-M   'P 1'
#
loop_
_entity.id
_entity.type
_entity.pdbx_description
1 polymer ?
#
loop_
_entity_poly.entity_id
_entity_poly.type
_entity_poly.pdbx_seq_one_letter_code
_entity_poly.pdbx_strand_id
1 'polypeptide(L)'
;GYLSSVTQLSKPADQWQAGGIPITMMMNMEQRHGEQKPVIKKALVELDGEPFKYFQAHRDIWAVETAFTYPGAIQYYGPAEVCDQSTMTLRLEHK
;
A
#
# COMPACT_ATOMS: atom_id res chain seq x y z
N GLY A 1 -10.07 11.48 18.89
CA GLY A 1 -10.27 11.99 17.52
C GLY A 1 -10.26 10.83 16.55
N TYR A 2 -11.01 10.93 15.46
CA TYR A 2 -11.06 9.92 14.40
C TYR A 2 -10.25 10.37 13.19
N LEU A 3 -9.62 9.42 12.51
CA LEU A 3 -9.06 9.59 11.18
C LEU A 3 -10.15 9.20 10.16
N SER A 4 -10.45 10.09 9.21
CA SER A 4 -11.35 9.77 8.10
C SER A 4 -10.77 8.64 7.27
N SER A 5 -11.56 7.61 6.99
CA SER A 5 -11.10 6.39 6.32
C SER A 5 -11.99 6.05 5.13
N VAL A 6 -11.36 5.57 4.07
CA VAL A 6 -12.02 4.94 2.92
C VAL A 6 -11.42 3.54 2.75
N THR A 7 -12.27 2.53 2.61
CA THR A 7 -11.85 1.13 2.46
C THR A 7 -12.37 0.53 1.15
N GLN A 8 -11.88 -0.67 0.81
CA GLN A 8 -12.15 -1.35 -0.47
C GLN A 8 -11.52 -0.65 -1.68
N LEU A 9 -10.35 -0.05 -1.49
CA LEU A 9 -9.63 0.72 -2.51
C LEU A 9 -9.13 -0.11 -3.71
N SER A 10 -9.16 -1.45 -3.62
CA SER A 10 -8.88 -2.35 -4.74
C SER A 10 -10.07 -2.53 -5.69
N LYS A 11 -11.27 -2.08 -5.30
CA LYS A 11 -12.49 -2.12 -6.11
C LYS A 11 -12.72 -0.80 -6.85
N PRO A 12 -13.64 -0.77 -7.84
CA PRO A 12 -14.11 0.47 -8.45
C PRO A 12 -14.62 1.48 -7.39
N ALA A 13 -14.46 2.77 -7.69
CA ALA A 13 -14.68 3.85 -6.71
C ALA A 13 -16.13 3.95 -6.20
N ASP A 14 -17.11 3.49 -6.98
CA ASP A 14 -18.52 3.41 -6.59
C ASP A 14 -18.80 2.33 -5.53
N GLN A 15 -17.85 1.44 -5.26
CA GLN A 15 -17.92 0.39 -4.24
C GLN A 15 -17.09 0.71 -2.99
N TRP A 16 -16.46 1.88 -2.92
CA TRP A 16 -15.69 2.28 -1.76
C TRP A 16 -16.58 2.55 -0.55
N GLN A 17 -16.06 2.28 0.65
CA GLN A 17 -16.79 2.46 1.90
C GLN A 17 -16.12 3.52 2.77
N ALA A 18 -16.88 4.56 3.12
CA ALA A 18 -16.44 5.63 4.02
C ALA A 18 -16.63 5.22 5.49
N GLY A 19 -15.74 5.69 6.36
CA GLY A 19 -15.79 5.45 7.80
C GLY A 19 -14.79 6.28 8.59
N GLY A 20 -14.54 5.88 9.83
CA GLY A 20 -13.57 6.53 10.70
C GLY A 20 -12.83 5.54 11.59
N ILE A 21 -11.53 5.75 11.76
CA ILE A 21 -10.68 4.91 12.62
C ILE A 21 -10.25 5.73 13.84
N PRO A 22 -10.44 5.24 15.09
CA PRO A 22 -9.94 5.90 16.28
C PRO A 22 -8.40 6.04 16.22
N ILE A 23 -7.88 7.27 16.29
CA ILE A 23 -6.44 7.51 16.09
C ILE A 23 -5.55 6.78 17.11
N THR A 24 -6.08 6.59 18.32
CA THR A 24 -5.38 5.93 19.43
C THR A 24 -5.07 4.46 19.15
N MET A 25 -5.81 3.79 18.25
CA MET A 25 -5.53 2.41 17.85
C MET A 25 -4.24 2.26 17.05
N MET A 26 -3.74 3.34 16.44
CA MET A 26 -2.52 3.34 15.64
C MET A 26 -1.28 3.76 16.45
N MET A 27 -1.45 4.06 17.75
CA MET A 27 -0.39 4.63 18.58
C MET A 27 0.37 3.58 19.39
N ASN A 28 1.65 3.85 19.60
CA ASN A 28 2.52 3.16 20.56
C ASN A 28 3.32 4.20 21.37
N MET A 29 4.01 3.74 22.40
CA MET A 29 5.01 4.57 23.10
C MET A 29 6.36 4.40 22.41
N GLU A 30 6.98 5.52 22.03
CA GLU A 30 8.36 5.55 21.53
C GLU A 30 9.19 6.55 22.35
N GLN A 31 10.46 6.23 22.58
CA GLN A 31 11.37 7.20 23.20
C GLN A 31 11.84 8.23 22.18
N ARG A 32 11.59 9.51 22.45
CA ARG A 32 12.05 10.65 21.64
C ARG A 32 12.70 11.69 22.52
N HIS A 33 13.93 12.05 22.18
CA HIS A 33 14.74 13.00 22.96
C HIS A 33 14.80 12.63 24.45
N GLY A 34 14.92 11.33 24.76
CA GLY A 34 15.02 10.81 26.13
C GLY A 34 13.67 10.52 26.81
N GLU A 35 12.54 11.00 26.29
CA GLU A 35 11.22 10.86 26.92
C GLU A 35 10.31 9.89 26.16
N GLN A 36 9.46 9.15 26.88
CA GLN A 36 8.42 8.31 26.30
C GLN A 36 7.28 9.18 25.77
N LYS A 37 7.03 9.17 24.46
CA LYS A 37 5.97 9.95 23.80
C LYS A 37 5.01 9.02 23.06
N PRO A 38 3.69 9.22 23.18
CA PRO A 38 2.72 8.49 22.38
C PRO A 38 2.79 8.98 20.94
N VAL A 39 3.04 8.08 20.01
CA VAL A 39 3.21 8.39 18.58
C VAL A 39 2.56 7.33 17.72
N ILE A 40 2.27 7.65 16.46
CA ILE A 40 1.78 6.67 15.49
C ILE A 40 2.93 5.77 15.07
N LYS A 41 2.75 4.46 15.21
CA LYS A 41 3.75 3.46 14.80
C LYS A 41 3.91 3.51 13.27
N LYS A 42 5.15 3.59 12.79
CA LYS A 42 5.42 3.49 11.34
C LYS A 42 5.13 2.06 10.85
N ALA A 43 4.29 1.95 9.83
CA ALA A 43 4.13 0.70 9.08
C ALA A 43 5.34 0.52 8.16
N LEU A 44 6.07 -0.58 8.33
CA LEU A 44 7.20 -0.97 7.49
C LEU A 44 6.75 -2.05 6.50
N VAL A 45 7.65 -2.50 5.63
CA VAL A 45 7.37 -3.62 4.73
C VAL A 45 7.25 -4.90 5.56
N GLU A 46 6.13 -5.61 5.42
CA GLU A 46 5.94 -6.94 5.99
C GLU A 46 6.62 -7.98 5.07
N LEU A 47 7.68 -8.63 5.58
CA LEU A 47 8.52 -9.54 4.79
C LEU A 47 7.82 -10.88 4.50
N ASP A 48 6.78 -11.22 5.24
CA ASP A 48 5.87 -12.33 4.99
C ASP A 48 4.62 -11.91 4.21
N GLY A 49 4.48 -10.63 3.89
CA GLY A 49 3.40 -10.08 3.07
C GLY A 49 3.52 -10.43 1.60
N GLU A 50 2.38 -10.51 0.91
CA GLU A 50 2.28 -10.86 -0.51
C GLU A 50 3.10 -9.95 -1.44
N PRO A 51 3.18 -8.62 -1.23
CA PRO A 51 4.06 -7.76 -2.04
C PRO A 51 5.53 -8.16 -1.99
N PHE A 52 6.06 -8.45 -0.79
CA PHE A 52 7.46 -8.84 -0.64
C PHE A 52 7.71 -10.26 -1.16
N LYS A 53 6.79 -11.20 -0.90
CA LYS A 53 6.87 -12.56 -1.46
C LYS A 53 6.86 -12.56 -2.98
N TYR A 54 6.03 -11.73 -3.61
CA TYR A 54 6.04 -11.57 -5.06
C TYR A 54 7.41 -11.10 -5.55
N PHE A 55 8.00 -10.08 -4.92
CA PHE A 55 9.37 -9.66 -5.23
C PHE A 55 10.38 -10.79 -5.03
N GLN A 56 10.34 -11.46 -3.88
CA GLN A 56 11.26 -12.55 -3.53
C GLN A 56 11.21 -13.71 -4.54
N ALA A 57 10.03 -14.05 -5.05
CA ALA A 57 9.85 -15.14 -6.01
C ALA A 57 10.45 -14.84 -7.40
N HIS A 58 10.62 -13.57 -7.77
CA HIS A 58 11.04 -13.19 -9.12
C HIS A 58 12.43 -12.53 -9.19
N ARG A 59 12.94 -11.99 -8.07
CA ARG A 59 14.18 -11.18 -8.05
C ARG A 59 15.41 -11.92 -8.60
N ASP A 60 15.49 -13.23 -8.45
CA ASP A 60 16.64 -14.01 -8.92
C ASP A 60 16.65 -14.09 -10.45
N ILE A 61 15.47 -14.21 -11.08
CA ILE A 61 15.30 -14.15 -12.53
C ILE A 61 15.60 -12.73 -13.03
N TRP A 62 15.02 -11.72 -12.39
CA TRP A 62 15.22 -10.31 -12.76
C TRP A 62 16.68 -9.84 -12.64
N ALA A 63 17.48 -10.52 -11.81
CA ALA A 63 18.89 -10.22 -11.66
C ALA A 63 19.76 -10.65 -12.85
N VAL A 64 19.31 -11.65 -13.63
CA VAL A 64 20.10 -12.26 -14.72
C VAL A 64 19.48 -12.09 -16.10
N GLU A 65 18.15 -12.05 -16.19
CA GLU A 65 17.43 -11.94 -17.46
C GLU A 65 17.10 -10.48 -17.82
N THR A 66 16.90 -10.23 -19.12
CA THR A 66 16.35 -8.95 -19.60
C THR A 66 14.82 -8.93 -19.35
N ALA A 67 14.42 -8.72 -18.09
CA ALA A 67 13.03 -8.77 -17.64
C ALA A 67 12.49 -7.38 -17.24
N PHE A 68 12.83 -6.34 -18.01
CA PHE A 68 12.40 -4.97 -17.71
C PHE A 68 10.93 -4.72 -18.08
N THR A 69 10.21 -4.07 -17.18
CA THR A 69 8.90 -3.47 -17.45
C THR A 69 9.04 -1.98 -17.73
N TYR A 70 8.40 -1.49 -18.79
CA TYR A 70 8.40 -0.09 -19.19
C TYR A 70 6.99 0.49 -18.99
N PRO A 71 6.62 0.93 -17.78
CA PRO A 71 5.32 1.53 -17.56
C PRO A 71 5.18 2.81 -18.40
N GLY A 72 4.01 2.99 -19.01
CA GLY A 72 3.67 4.21 -19.72
C GLY A 72 3.47 5.40 -18.77
N ALA A 73 3.26 6.58 -19.35
CA ALA A 73 2.84 7.75 -18.57
C ALA A 73 1.46 7.52 -17.93
N ILE A 74 1.18 8.22 -16.82
CA ILE A 74 -0.15 8.23 -16.21
C ILE A 74 -1.16 8.75 -17.25
N GLN A 75 -2.25 8.00 -17.44
CA GLN A 75 -3.32 8.34 -18.35
C GLN A 75 -4.53 8.87 -17.57
N TYR A 76 -5.10 9.99 -18.04
CA TYR A 76 -6.30 10.60 -17.44
C TYR A 76 -7.54 10.45 -18.32
N TYR A 77 -7.36 9.94 -19.55
CA TYR A 77 -8.42 9.76 -20.53
C TYR A 77 -8.25 8.38 -21.19
N GLY A 78 -9.35 7.74 -21.52
CA GLY A 78 -9.36 6.41 -22.12
C GLY A 78 -10.00 5.36 -21.22
N PRO A 79 -9.76 4.07 -21.49
CA PRO A 79 -10.35 2.97 -20.75
C PRO A 79 -10.00 2.98 -19.25
N ALA A 80 -10.98 2.69 -18.40
CA ALA A 80 -10.81 2.59 -16.94
C ALA A 80 -9.73 1.56 -16.54
N GLU A 81 -9.58 0.49 -17.31
CA GLU A 81 -8.54 -0.53 -17.09
C GLU A 81 -7.10 0.02 -17.17
N VAL A 82 -6.90 1.21 -17.76
CA VAL A 82 -5.62 1.93 -17.83
C VAL A 82 -5.61 3.11 -16.87
N CYS A 83 -6.66 3.95 -16.89
CA CYS A 83 -6.71 5.18 -16.10
C CYS A 83 -6.85 4.93 -14.59
N ASP A 84 -7.57 3.88 -14.20
CA ASP A 84 -7.92 3.60 -12.79
C ASP A 84 -7.01 2.52 -12.19
N GLN A 85 -5.84 2.29 -12.78
CA GLN A 85 -4.91 1.27 -12.30
C GLN A 85 -4.31 1.63 -10.93
N SER A 86 -4.65 0.83 -9.92
CA SER A 86 -4.01 0.87 -8.61
C SER A 86 -2.57 0.32 -8.61
N THR A 87 -1.84 0.60 -7.52
CA THR A 87 -0.48 0.10 -7.32
C THR A 87 -0.45 -1.43 -7.22
N MET A 88 0.68 -2.03 -7.59
CA MET A 88 0.88 -3.48 -7.45
C MET A 88 0.78 -3.91 -5.97
N THR A 89 1.30 -3.09 -5.04
CA THR A 89 1.19 -3.34 -3.60
C THR A 89 -0.25 -3.50 -3.16
N LEU A 90 -1.13 -2.53 -3.47
CA LEU A 90 -2.54 -2.59 -3.08
C LEU A 90 -3.25 -3.80 -3.69
N ARG A 91 -2.93 -4.15 -4.94
CA ARG A 91 -3.50 -5.33 -5.60
C ARG A 91 -3.07 -6.63 -4.94
N LEU A 92 -1.79 -6.76 -4.59
CA LEU A 92 -1.25 -7.97 -3.96
C LEU A 92 -1.72 -8.14 -2.51
N GLU A 93 -1.91 -7.04 -1.78
CA GLU A 93 -2.46 -7.07 -0.41
C GLU A 93 -3.95 -7.44 -0.36
N HIS A 94 -4.67 -7.29 -1.47
CA HIS A 94 -6.12 -7.51 -1.56
C HIS A 94 -6.52 -8.50 -2.66
N LYS A 95 -5.62 -9.44 -2.99
CA LYS A 95 -5.93 -10.57 -3.88
C LYS A 95 -6.97 -11.53 -3.28
#